data_AF-A0A0F9D337-F1
#
_entry.id   AF-A0A0F9D337-F1
#
_cell.length_a   1.000
_cell.length_b   1.000
_cell.length_c   1.000
_cell.angle_alpha   90.00
_cell.angle_beta   90.00
_cell.angle_gamma   90.00
#
_symmetry.space_group_name_H-M   'P 1'
#
loop_
_entity.id
_entity.type
_entity.pdbx_description
1 polymer ?
#
loop_
_entity_poly.entity_id
_entity_poly.type
_entity_poly.pdbx_seq_one_letter_code
_entity_poly.pdbx_strand_id
1 'polypeptide(L)' 'MPNDYTTISTQPYTYLDETGQVVDGFKVFFTITEFDETHFVLVKSLAPAVVAKVIKALVADRKSISTQ' A
#
# COMPACT_ATOMS: atom_id res chain seq x y z
N MET A 1 8.13 2.44 17.29
CA MET A 1 8.37 1.20 16.52
C MET A 1 8.91 1.64 15.17
N PRO A 2 10.02 1.07 14.67
CA PRO A 2 10.45 1.38 13.30
C PRO A 2 9.28 1.03 12.37
N ASN A 3 8.87 1.97 11.53
CA ASN A 3 7.80 1.70 10.58
C ASN A 3 8.34 0.64 9.60
N ASP A 4 7.66 -0.51 9.47
CA ASP A 4 8.03 -1.57 8.51
C ASP A 4 8.04 -1.08 7.05
N TYR A 5 7.54 0.14 6.81
CA TYR A 5 7.51 0.78 5.52
C TYR A 5 7.66 2.31 5.61
N THR A 6 8.09 2.92 4.51
CA THR A 6 8.12 4.38 4.34
C THR A 6 7.31 4.77 3.13
N THR A 7 6.31 5.64 3.29
CA THR A 7 5.57 6.21 2.16
C THR A 7 6.47 7.22 1.42
N ILE A 8 6.59 7.07 0.11
CA ILE A 8 7.42 7.91 -0.76
C ILE A 8 6.59 9.04 -1.35
N SER A 9 5.47 8.69 -1.99
CA SER A 9 4.64 9.65 -2.72
C SER A 9 3.19 9.17 -2.83
N THR A 10 2.30 10.11 -3.07
CA THR A 10 0.88 9.86 -3.30
C THR A 10 0.42 10.67 -4.49
N GLN A 11 -0.38 10.07 -5.37
CA GLN A 11 -0.95 10.76 -6.53
C GLN A 11 -2.42 10.35 -6.72
N PRO A 12 -3.31 11.28 -7.14
CA PRO A 12 -4.66 10.93 -7.57
C PRO A 12 -4.62 9.89 -8.69
N TYR A 13 -5.50 8.90 -8.64
CA TYR A 13 -5.56 7.83 -9.62
C TYR A 13 -6.94 7.20 -9.67
N THR A 14 -7.48 7.03 -10.88
CA THR A 14 -8.73 6.32 -11.12
C THR A 14 -8.44 4.85 -11.42
N TYR A 15 -9.11 3.95 -10.72
CA TYR A 15 -8.92 2.50 -10.89
C TYR A 15 -10.25 1.75 -10.79
N LEU A 16 -10.26 0.49 -11.23
CA LEU A 16 -11.37 -0.43 -10.99
C LEU A 16 -11.13 -1.17 -9.66
N ASP A 17 -12.11 -1.15 -8.77
CA ASP A 17 -12.04 -1.94 -7.55
C ASP A 17 -12.36 -3.43 -7.81
N GLU A 18 -12.31 -4.24 -6.74
CA GLU A 18 -12.58 -5.68 -6.79
C GLU A 18 -14.00 -6.02 -7.27
N THR A 19 -14.93 -5.07 -7.24
CA THR A 19 -16.30 -5.22 -7.75
C THR A 19 -16.46 -4.75 -9.19
N GLY A 20 -15.38 -4.26 -9.81
CA GLY A 20 -15.38 -3.69 -11.14
C GLY A 20 -15.95 -2.27 -11.19
N GLN A 21 -16.11 -1.59 -10.05
CA GLN A 21 -16.56 -0.20 -10.02
C GLN A 21 -15.38 0.75 -10.23
N VAL A 22 -15.62 1.81 -10.99
CA VAL A 22 -14.66 2.89 -11.16
C VAL A 22 -14.59 3.69 -9.86
N VAL A 23 -13.39 3.79 -9.30
CA VAL A 23 -13.10 4.54 -8.07
C VAL A 23 -12.07 5.62 -8.39
N ASP A 24 -12.44 6.87 -8.09
CA ASP A 24 -11.51 7.99 -8.04
C ASP A 24 -10.82 8.00 -6.67
N GLY A 25 -9.58 7.52 -6.64
CA GLY A 25 -8.81 7.39 -5.42
C GLY A 25 -7.37 7.87 -5.58
N PHE A 26 -6.46 7.16 -4.94
CA PHE A 26 -5.06 7.52 -4.86
C PHE A 26 -4.18 6.30 -5.04
N LYS A 27 -3.07 6.49 -5.75
CA LYS A 27 -1.95 5.56 -5.80
C LYS A 27 -0.91 6.02 -4.79
N VAL A 28 -0.58 5.15 -3.84
CA VAL A 28 0.37 5.41 -2.76
C VAL A 28 1.59 4.55 -2.98
N PHE A 29 2.75 5.16 -3.18
CA PHE A 29 4.04 4.49 -3.30
C PHE A 29 4.72 4.40 -1.95
N PHE A 30 5.29 3.24 -1.63
CA PHE A 30 6.00 3.04 -0.38
C PHE A 30 7.13 2.00 -0.54
N THR A 31 8.14 2.12 0.31
CA THR A 31 9.23 1.14 0.42
C THR A 31 9.03 0.27 1.63
N ILE A 32 9.19 -1.05 1.49
CA ILE A 32 9.31 -1.98 2.62
C ILE A 32 10.77 -2.02 3.03
N THR A 33 11.11 -1.39 4.14
CA THR A 33 12.50 -1.13 4.54
C THR A 33 13.31 -2.40 4.74
N GLU A 34 12.68 -3.48 5.20
CA GLU A 34 13.34 -4.78 5.43
C GLU A 34 13.83 -5.44 4.13
N PHE A 35 13.15 -5.21 3.01
CA PHE A 35 13.45 -5.86 1.72
C PHE A 35 14.05 -4.90 0.68
N ASP A 36 14.13 -3.60 0.99
CA ASP A 36 14.50 -2.54 0.03
C ASP A 36 13.64 -2.57 -1.26
N GLU A 37 12.37 -2.95 -1.12
CA GLU A 37 11.44 -3.08 -2.24
C GLU A 37 10.46 -1.90 -2.26
N THR A 38 10.27 -1.31 -3.44
CA THR A 38 9.25 -0.28 -3.65
C THR A 38 7.99 -0.87 -4.26
N HIS A 39 6.87 -0.62 -3.61
CA HIS A 39 5.54 -1.11 -3.97
C HIS A 39 4.56 0.06 -4.09
N PHE A 40 3.36 -0.24 -4.59
CA PHE A 40 2.25 0.70 -4.54
C PHE A 40 0.96 0.01 -4.10
N VAL A 41 0.07 0.80 -3.49
CA VAL A 41 -1.32 0.39 -3.19
C VAL A 41 -2.29 1.42 -3.75
N LEU A 42 -3.49 0.95 -4.08
CA LEU A 42 -4.61 1.78 -4.52
C LEU A 42 -5.59 1.94 -3.36
N VAL A 43 -5.92 3.18 -3.02
CA VAL A 43 -6.81 3.49 -1.89
C VAL A 43 -7.83 4.54 -2.28
N LYS A 44 -9.06 4.40 -1.79
CA LYS A 44 -10.12 5.39 -2.00
C LYS A 44 -9.93 6.70 -1.24
N SER A 45 -9.00 6.74 -0.27
CA SER A 45 -8.77 7.90 0.59
C SER A 45 -7.35 7.88 1.18
N LEU A 46 -6.75 9.06 1.33
CA LEU A 46 -5.47 9.26 2.01
C LEU A 46 -5.58 9.31 3.54
N ALA A 47 -6.73 8.99 4.12
CA ALA A 47 -6.87 8.87 5.57
C ALA A 47 -5.80 7.91 6.13
N PRO A 48 -4.98 8.33 7.13
CA PRO A 48 -3.83 7.54 7.58
C PRO A 48 -4.18 6.11 7.99
N ALA A 49 -5.34 5.90 8.61
CA ALA A 49 -5.82 4.57 9.00
C ALA A 49 -6.11 3.66 7.80
N VAL A 50 -6.62 4.22 6.69
CA VAL A 50 -6.91 3.46 5.46
C VAL A 50 -5.61 3.04 4.80
N VAL A 51 -4.70 4.00 4.61
CA VAL A 51 -3.38 3.75 3.99
C VAL A 51 -2.58 2.74 4.81
N ALA A 52 -2.50 2.94 6.13
CA ALA A 52 -1.74 2.05 7.01
C ALA A 52 -2.32 0.63 7.03
N LYS A 53 -3.65 0.47 7.01
CA LYS A 53 -4.28 -0.86 6.97
C LYS A 53 -3.87 -1.64 5.73
N VAL A 54 -3.93 -1.02 4.55
CA VAL A 54 -3.65 -1.70 3.28
C VAL A 54 -2.15 -1.99 3.13
N ILE A 55 -1.28 -1.04 3.47
CA ILE A 55 0.17 -1.26 3.40
C ILE A 55 0.60 -2.37 4.37
N LYS A 56 0.09 -2.37 5.60
CA LYS A 56 0.42 -3.41 6.59
C LYS A 56 0.00 -4.81 6.15
N ALA A 57 -1.14 -4.95 5.48
CA ALA A 57 -1.56 -6.23 4.91
C ALA A 57 -0.53 -6.73 3.88
N LEU A 58 -0.13 -5.87 2.93
CA LEU A 58 0.85 -6.22 1.91
C LEU A 58 2.23 -6.56 2.50
N VAL A 59 2.67 -5.80 3.52
CA VAL A 59 3.91 -6.10 4.25
C VAL A 59 3.84 -7.46 4.94
N ALA A 60 2.72 -7.78 5.60
CA ALA A 60 2.54 -9.07 6.27
C ALA A 60 2.55 -10.23 5.26
N ASP A 61 1.86 -10.08 4.13
CA ASP A 61 1.85 -11.06 3.04
C ASP A 61 3.25 -11.27 2.48
N ARG A 62 4.00 -10.18 2.23
CA ARG A 62 5.38 -10.25 1.73
C ARG A 62 6.32 -10.98 2.70
N LYS A 63 6.20 -10.73 4.01
CA LYS A 63 6.96 -11.42 5.05
C LYS A 63 6.63 -12.92 5.12
N SER A 64 5.37 -13.29 4.90
CA SER A 64 4.94 -14.69 4.92
C SER A 64 5.62 -15.53 3.83
N ILE A 65 5.90 -14.93 2.67
CA ILE A 65 6.56 -15.60 1.54
C ILE A 65 8.07 -15.77 1.79
N SER A 66 8.71 -14.86 2.53
CA SER A 66 10.15 -14.95 2.83
C SER A 66 10.54 -16.01 3.88
N THR A 67 9.56 -16.63 4.55
CA THR A 67 9.81 -17.58 5.65
C THR A 67 9.70 -19.06 5.20
N GLN A 68 9.62 -19.31 3.88
CA GLN A 68 9.71 -20.65 3.28
C GLN A 68 11.13 -20.93 2.81
#